data_AF-A0A553RJ88-F1
#
_entry.id   AF-A0A553RJ88-F1
#
_cell.length_a   1.000
_cell.length_b   1.000
_cell.length_c   1.000
_cell.angle_alpha   90.00
_cell.angle_beta   90.00
_cell.angle_gamma   90.00
#
_symmetry.space_group_name_H-M   'P 1'
#
loop_
_entity.id
_entity.type
_entity.pdbx_description
1 polymer ?
#
loop_
_entity_poly.entity_id
_entity_poly.type
_entity_poly.pdbx_seq_one_letter_code
_entity_poly.pdbx_strand_id
1 'polypeptide(L)'
;MGVLAWLKSQFILQLLIGFVFVVSGLIINFTQLLTCVLWPVDKQLYRRINTRLSYSLWSQLVMLLEWWSGTDCTLYTDQATVDKFGTEHVIIILNHNFEVDFLCGWTMCERYGVLGSSKVLAKHELLKVPLIGWTWYFLEIVFCKRRWEEDRETVFSGLNRLRDYPECMWFLLYCEGTRFTEKKHQISMEVAESKGLPKLKYHLLPRTKGFTTTLQCLKGTVKAVYDVTLNFKDKQNPTLLGIINGKKYKADMSVRRFSVEEIPDDEKECADWLHKLYQEKDALQEHYEKEGTYPGPTIIPKRRVWTLLNFLFWATLLLSPLISFAWDVFVSGSPLLIIGFMIFLIFVTEVKKTGSSYGNVEAKKQN
;
A
#
# COMPACT_ATOMS: atom_id res chain seq x y z
N MET A 1 28.74 8.53 5.14
CA MET A 1 27.56 8.57 4.24
C MET A 1 28.05 9.03 2.87
N GLY A 2 27.69 8.34 1.78
CA GLY A 2 28.06 8.78 0.43
C GLY A 2 27.28 10.03 0.00
N VAL A 3 27.79 10.77 -1.00
CA VAL A 3 27.18 12.02 -1.51
C VAL A 3 25.71 11.83 -1.89
N LEU A 4 25.38 10.71 -2.55
CA LEU A 4 23.99 10.40 -2.94
C LEU A 4 23.07 10.20 -1.72
N ALA A 5 23.55 9.54 -0.66
CA ALA A 5 22.78 9.35 0.56
C ALA A 5 22.56 10.68 1.28
N TRP A 6 23.58 11.52 1.32
CA TRP A 6 23.44 12.88 1.85
C TRP A 6 22.42 13.70 1.05
N LEU A 7 22.46 13.66 -0.29
CA LEU A 7 21.47 14.33 -1.15
C LEU A 7 20.04 13.86 -0.84
N LYS A 8 19.79 12.54 -0.78
CA LYS A 8 18.44 12.00 -0.50
C LYS A 8 17.91 12.38 0.90
N SER A 9 18.79 12.69 1.84
CA SER A 9 18.42 13.16 3.19
C SER A 9 18.06 14.66 3.25
N GLN A 10 18.30 15.41 2.17
CA GLN A 10 18.03 16.84 2.14
C GLN A 10 16.52 17.12 2.15
N PHE A 11 16.09 17.92 3.12
CA PHE A 11 14.69 18.24 3.32
C PHE A 11 14.05 18.92 2.12
N ILE A 12 14.80 19.80 1.44
CA ILE A 12 14.31 20.50 0.26
C ILE A 12 13.96 19.52 -0.87
N LEU A 13 14.76 18.47 -1.08
CA LEU A 13 14.47 17.45 -2.09
C LEU A 13 13.24 16.62 -1.71
N GLN A 14 13.11 16.26 -0.43
CA GLN A 14 11.94 15.56 0.09
C GLN A 14 10.66 16.40 -0.05
N LEU A 15 10.78 17.71 0.18
CA LEU A 15 9.70 18.67 -0.01
C LEU A 15 9.29 18.78 -1.48
N LEU A 16 10.26 18.83 -2.41
CA LEU A 16 9.96 18.87 -3.85
C LEU A 16 9.28 17.58 -4.32
N ILE A 17 9.72 16.40 -3.85
CA ILE A 17 9.05 15.13 -4.13
C ILE A 17 7.61 15.15 -3.56
N GLY A 18 7.46 15.60 -2.31
CA GLY A 18 6.15 15.74 -1.68
C GLY A 18 5.24 16.73 -2.42
N PHE A 19 5.78 17.85 -2.89
CA PHE A 19 5.07 18.83 -3.70
C PHE A 19 4.56 18.22 -5.01
N VAL A 20 5.42 17.49 -5.74
CA VAL A 20 5.03 16.79 -6.97
C VAL A 20 3.90 15.81 -6.69
N PHE A 21 4.01 14.99 -5.65
CA PHE A 21 2.96 14.03 -5.28
C PHE A 21 1.64 14.72 -4.92
N VAL A 22 1.69 15.78 -4.10
CA VAL A 22 0.49 16.49 -3.64
C VAL A 22 -0.22 17.19 -4.79
N VAL A 23 0.51 17.99 -5.58
CA VAL A 23 -0.09 18.79 -6.65
C VAL A 23 -0.57 17.91 -7.80
N SER A 24 0.20 16.90 -8.21
CA SER A 24 -0.27 15.93 -9.21
C SER A 24 -1.49 15.16 -8.70
N GLY A 25 -1.51 14.75 -7.42
CA GLY A 25 -2.67 14.11 -6.81
C GLY A 25 -3.93 14.97 -6.83
N LEU A 26 -3.82 16.27 -6.57
CA LEU A 26 -4.95 17.20 -6.64
C LEU A 26 -5.48 17.32 -8.08
N ILE A 27 -4.59 17.44 -9.06
CA ILE A 27 -4.95 17.48 -10.49
C ILE A 27 -5.65 16.17 -10.90
N ILE A 28 -5.10 15.04 -10.47
CA ILE A 28 -5.67 13.71 -10.73
C ILE A 28 -7.06 13.60 -10.11
N ASN A 29 -7.24 13.92 -8.84
CA ASN A 29 -8.56 13.84 -8.19
C ASN A 29 -9.58 14.80 -8.81
N PHE A 30 -9.16 16.00 -9.19
CA PHE A 30 -10.03 16.90 -9.94
C PHE A 30 -10.48 16.26 -11.25
N THR A 31 -9.56 15.63 -11.98
CA THR A 31 -9.89 14.90 -13.21
C THR A 31 -10.83 13.72 -12.92
N GLN A 32 -10.61 12.96 -11.85
CA GLN A 32 -11.50 11.87 -11.43
C GLN A 32 -12.90 12.37 -11.08
N LEU A 33 -13.01 13.53 -10.42
CA LEU A 33 -14.31 14.16 -10.16
C LEU A 33 -15.05 14.47 -11.47
N LEU A 34 -14.36 14.95 -12.50
CA LEU A 34 -14.96 15.18 -13.82
C LEU A 34 -15.43 13.87 -14.46
N THR A 35 -14.77 12.73 -14.20
CA THR A 35 -15.22 11.44 -14.74
C THR A 35 -16.57 10.98 -14.18
N CYS A 36 -17.06 11.53 -13.06
CA CYS A 36 -18.35 11.12 -12.47
C CYS A 36 -19.53 11.22 -13.44
N VAL A 37 -19.48 12.13 -14.43
CA VAL A 37 -20.51 12.23 -15.48
C VAL A 37 -20.59 10.98 -16.37
N LEU A 38 -19.51 10.21 -16.46
CA LEU A 38 -19.45 8.95 -17.20
C LEU A 38 -20.09 7.80 -16.44
N TRP A 39 -20.14 7.86 -15.10
CA TRP A 39 -20.64 6.77 -14.27
C TRP A 39 -22.05 6.27 -14.66
N PRO A 40 -23.07 7.15 -14.85
CA PRO A 40 -24.40 6.69 -15.26
C PRO A 40 -24.52 6.31 -16.75
N VAL A 41 -23.58 6.72 -17.60
CA VAL A 41 -23.65 6.50 -19.07
C VAL A 41 -22.82 5.29 -19.49
N ASP A 42 -21.56 5.24 -19.06
CA ASP A 42 -20.62 4.14 -19.30
C ASP A 42 -19.74 3.93 -18.05
N LYS A 43 -20.29 3.14 -17.13
CA LYS A 43 -19.64 2.69 -15.91
C LYS A 43 -18.27 2.02 -16.17
N GLN A 44 -18.13 1.31 -17.29
CA GLN A 44 -16.92 0.55 -17.60
C GLN A 44 -15.80 1.49 -18.09
N LEU A 45 -16.15 2.48 -18.92
CA LEU A 45 -15.22 3.54 -19.30
C LEU A 45 -14.78 4.37 -18.08
N TYR A 46 -15.71 4.73 -17.20
CA TYR A 46 -15.38 5.40 -15.93
C TYR A 46 -14.31 4.62 -15.15
N ARG A 47 -14.50 3.31 -14.98
CA ARG A 47 -13.57 2.46 -14.22
C ARG A 47 -12.21 2.35 -14.88
N ARG A 48 -12.17 2.19 -16.21
CA ARG A 48 -10.91 2.13 -16.97
C ARG A 48 -10.13 3.42 -16.82
N ILE A 49 -10.77 4.59 -16.99
CA ILE A 49 -10.13 5.90 -16.82
C ILE A 49 -9.61 6.06 -15.39
N ASN A 50 -10.45 5.79 -14.38
CA ASN A 50 -10.06 5.91 -12.98
C ASN A 50 -8.92 4.96 -12.59
N THR A 51 -8.85 3.77 -13.19
CA THR A 51 -7.73 2.84 -13.02
C THR A 51 -6.42 3.45 -13.54
N ARG A 52 -6.42 4.12 -14.69
CA ARG A 52 -5.23 4.79 -15.25
C ARG A 52 -4.84 6.05 -14.46
N LEU A 53 -5.82 6.85 -14.03
CA LEU A 53 -5.58 8.01 -13.17
C LEU A 53 -4.98 7.59 -11.83
N SER A 54 -5.51 6.52 -11.23
CA SER A 54 -4.99 5.97 -9.98
C SER A 54 -3.60 5.37 -10.14
N TYR A 55 -3.32 4.69 -11.25
CA TYR A 55 -1.96 4.25 -11.59
C TYR A 55 -0.97 5.42 -11.58
N SER A 56 -1.33 6.55 -12.18
CA SER A 56 -0.48 7.75 -12.21
C SER A 56 -0.16 8.29 -10.80
N LEU A 57 -1.06 8.11 -9.83
CA LEU A 57 -0.81 8.52 -8.45
C LEU A 57 0.00 7.47 -7.67
N TRP A 58 -0.41 6.19 -7.70
CA TRP A 58 0.26 5.12 -6.95
C TRP A 58 1.68 4.83 -7.45
N SER A 59 1.90 4.96 -8.75
CA SER A 59 3.23 4.73 -9.34
C SER A 59 4.29 5.68 -8.79
N GLN A 60 3.93 6.88 -8.29
CA GLN A 60 4.88 7.79 -7.64
C GLN A 60 5.36 7.25 -6.29
N LEU A 61 4.48 6.57 -5.52
CA LEU A 61 4.87 5.91 -4.27
C LEU A 61 5.71 4.66 -4.54
N VAL A 62 5.35 3.87 -5.56
CA VAL A 62 6.17 2.74 -6.00
C VAL A 62 7.54 3.23 -6.50
N MET A 63 7.57 4.37 -7.21
CA MET A 63 8.83 5.00 -7.63
C MET A 63 9.71 5.35 -6.42
N LEU A 64 9.11 5.88 -5.37
CA LEU A 64 9.82 6.21 -4.13
C LEU A 64 10.45 4.95 -3.47
N LEU A 65 9.74 3.83 -3.47
CA LEU A 65 10.26 2.57 -2.92
C LEU A 65 11.35 1.94 -3.82
N GLU A 66 11.07 1.77 -5.11
CA GLU A 66 11.95 1.04 -5.99
C GLU A 66 13.17 1.88 -6.41
N TRP A 67 12.95 3.10 -6.90
CA TRP A 67 13.98 3.90 -7.55
C TRP A 67 14.66 4.86 -6.58
N TRP A 68 13.88 5.53 -5.72
CA TRP A 68 14.44 6.50 -4.77
C TRP A 68 15.16 5.82 -3.60
N SER A 69 14.52 4.90 -2.87
CA SER A 69 15.19 4.19 -1.77
C SER A 69 16.03 3.00 -2.24
N GLY A 70 15.79 2.51 -3.46
CA GLY A 70 16.53 1.37 -4.00
C GLY A 70 16.12 0.03 -3.38
N THR A 71 14.98 -0.04 -2.71
CA THR A 71 14.50 -1.24 -2.02
C THR A 71 14.28 -2.38 -3.00
N ASP A 72 14.76 -3.57 -2.64
CA ASP A 72 14.57 -4.78 -3.43
C ASP A 72 13.44 -5.63 -2.85
N CYS A 73 12.71 -6.31 -3.74
CA CYS A 73 11.67 -7.26 -3.37
C CYS A 73 11.91 -8.58 -4.08
N THR A 74 12.08 -9.64 -3.28
CA THR A 74 12.30 -11.02 -3.68
C THR A 74 11.01 -11.80 -3.49
N LEU A 75 10.58 -12.57 -4.50
CA LEU A 75 9.46 -13.49 -4.38
C LEU A 75 9.96 -14.92 -4.14
N TYR A 76 9.28 -15.65 -3.26
CA TYR A 76 9.47 -17.09 -3.01
C TYR A 76 8.18 -17.80 -3.38
N THR A 77 8.15 -18.34 -4.59
CA THR A 77 6.98 -18.99 -5.19
C THR A 77 7.38 -19.70 -6.48
N ASP A 78 6.60 -20.67 -6.91
CA ASP A 78 6.83 -21.40 -8.15
C ASP A 78 6.44 -20.59 -9.41
N GLN A 79 7.01 -20.97 -10.56
CA GLN A 79 6.77 -20.27 -11.82
C GLN A 79 5.31 -20.37 -12.28
N ALA A 80 4.61 -21.49 -12.01
CA ALA A 80 3.21 -21.66 -12.42
C ALA A 80 2.29 -20.68 -11.68
N THR A 81 2.60 -20.35 -10.42
CA THR A 81 1.96 -19.27 -9.68
C THR A 81 2.23 -17.90 -10.32
N VAL A 82 3.48 -17.60 -10.69
CA VAL A 82 3.84 -16.32 -11.34
C VAL A 82 3.17 -16.16 -12.70
N ASP A 83 3.03 -17.23 -13.48
CA ASP A 83 2.38 -17.20 -14.79
C ASP A 83 0.90 -16.77 -14.73
N LYS A 84 0.28 -16.82 -13.54
CA LYS A 84 -1.08 -16.32 -13.30
C LYS A 84 -1.14 -14.85 -12.86
N PHE A 85 -0.03 -14.26 -12.42
CA PHE A 85 -0.05 -12.90 -11.90
C PHE A 85 -0.45 -11.88 -12.97
N GLY A 86 -1.36 -10.98 -12.60
CA GLY A 86 -1.91 -9.96 -13.51
C GLY A 86 -2.96 -10.46 -14.51
N THR A 87 -3.23 -11.77 -14.57
CA THR A 87 -4.17 -12.38 -15.55
C THR A 87 -5.51 -12.79 -14.95
N GLU A 88 -5.65 -12.76 -13.63
CA GLU A 88 -6.86 -13.16 -12.91
C GLU A 88 -7.20 -12.20 -11.76
N HIS A 89 -8.48 -12.14 -11.41
CA HIS A 89 -8.93 -11.46 -10.20
C HIS A 89 -8.64 -12.35 -8.99
N VAL A 90 -8.08 -11.78 -7.94
CA VAL A 90 -7.65 -12.53 -6.75
C VAL A 90 -7.94 -11.78 -5.47
N ILE A 91 -8.10 -12.54 -4.39
CA ILE A 91 -8.04 -12.02 -3.03
C ILE A 91 -6.61 -12.23 -2.53
N ILE A 92 -5.98 -11.19 -1.99
CA ILE A 92 -4.66 -11.26 -1.37
C ILE A 92 -4.82 -11.25 0.14
N ILE A 93 -4.23 -12.24 0.83
CA ILE A 93 -4.13 -12.25 2.29
C ILE A 93 -2.68 -11.95 2.63
N LEU A 94 -2.43 -10.79 3.23
CA LEU A 94 -1.09 -10.35 3.63
C LEU A 94 -1.01 -10.25 5.16
N ASN A 95 0.12 -10.64 5.74
CA ASN A 95 0.41 -10.35 7.17
C ASN A 95 0.61 -8.84 7.38
N HIS A 96 0.26 -8.33 8.55
CA HIS A 96 0.31 -6.89 8.82
C HIS A 96 1.33 -6.52 9.89
N ASN A 97 2.62 -6.63 9.58
CA ASN A 97 3.68 -6.44 10.58
C ASN A 97 4.43 -5.11 10.42
N PHE A 98 4.54 -4.56 9.20
CA PHE A 98 5.38 -3.40 8.94
C PHE A 98 4.55 -2.19 8.47
N GLU A 99 5.13 -1.01 8.60
CA GLU A 99 4.47 0.23 8.17
C GLU A 99 4.29 0.27 6.65
N VAL A 100 5.22 -0.34 5.90
CA VAL A 100 5.31 -0.24 4.44
C VAL A 100 4.84 -1.51 3.71
N ASP A 101 4.14 -2.42 4.40
CA ASP A 101 3.62 -3.69 3.85
C ASP A 101 2.90 -3.47 2.52
N PHE A 102 1.98 -2.51 2.52
CA PHE A 102 1.14 -2.17 1.36
C PHE A 102 1.98 -1.69 0.17
N LEU A 103 3.08 -0.97 0.42
CA LEU A 103 3.92 -0.41 -0.63
C LEU A 103 4.76 -1.49 -1.31
N CYS A 104 5.20 -2.47 -0.53
CA CYS A 104 5.82 -3.67 -1.07
C CYS A 104 4.80 -4.51 -1.87
N GLY A 105 3.55 -4.65 -1.39
CA GLY A 105 2.47 -5.26 -2.16
C GLY A 105 2.19 -4.53 -3.50
N TRP A 106 2.17 -3.20 -3.48
CA TRP A 106 2.03 -2.37 -4.67
C TRP A 106 3.19 -2.49 -5.65
N THR A 107 4.40 -2.77 -5.17
CA THR A 107 5.53 -3.11 -6.05
C THR A 107 5.21 -4.35 -6.89
N MET A 108 4.59 -5.38 -6.31
CA MET A 108 4.15 -6.54 -7.09
C MET A 108 3.01 -6.18 -8.03
N CYS A 109 2.05 -5.36 -7.58
CA CYS A 109 0.98 -4.89 -8.45
C CYS A 109 1.53 -4.10 -9.67
N GLU A 110 2.58 -3.30 -9.49
CA GLU A 110 3.26 -2.60 -10.59
C GLU A 110 3.87 -3.60 -11.57
N ARG A 111 4.68 -4.53 -11.06
CA ARG A 111 5.43 -5.49 -11.90
C ARG A 111 4.52 -6.37 -12.74
N TYR A 112 3.30 -6.66 -12.27
CA TYR A 112 2.31 -7.48 -12.96
C TYR A 112 1.10 -6.70 -13.50
N GLY A 113 1.20 -5.37 -13.62
CA GLY A 113 0.25 -4.59 -14.41
C GLY A 113 -1.11 -4.29 -13.78
N VAL A 114 -1.28 -4.50 -12.46
CA VAL A 114 -2.55 -4.34 -11.74
C VAL A 114 -2.54 -3.24 -10.68
N LEU A 115 -1.51 -2.38 -10.64
CA LEU A 115 -1.38 -1.32 -9.64
C LEU A 115 -2.60 -0.39 -9.59
N GLY A 116 -3.09 0.07 -10.74
CA GLY A 116 -4.25 0.97 -10.82
C GLY A 116 -5.59 0.31 -10.44
N SER A 117 -5.68 -1.01 -10.52
CA SER A 117 -6.88 -1.81 -10.21
C SER A 117 -6.77 -2.53 -8.86
N SER A 118 -5.67 -2.34 -8.13
CA SER A 118 -5.52 -2.87 -6.77
C SER A 118 -6.59 -2.28 -5.85
N LYS A 119 -7.16 -3.12 -4.99
CA LYS A 119 -8.20 -2.76 -4.03
C LYS A 119 -7.80 -3.24 -2.64
N VAL A 120 -8.47 -2.69 -1.64
CA VAL A 120 -8.30 -3.09 -0.24
C VAL A 120 -9.63 -2.90 0.47
N LEU A 121 -9.91 -3.68 1.51
CA LEU A 121 -10.96 -3.32 2.47
C LEU A 121 -10.42 -2.23 3.41
N ALA A 122 -10.82 -0.98 3.18
CA ALA A 122 -10.23 0.20 3.82
C ALA A 122 -11.00 0.62 5.09
N LYS A 123 -10.29 1.22 6.05
CA LYS A 123 -10.93 1.87 7.21
C LYS A 123 -11.66 3.13 6.75
N HIS A 124 -12.89 3.36 7.21
CA HIS A 124 -13.72 4.50 6.83
C HIS A 124 -13.04 5.87 7.04
N GLU A 125 -12.25 6.03 8.10
CA GLU A 125 -11.48 7.26 8.34
C GLU A 125 -10.51 7.61 7.21
N LEU A 126 -10.05 6.63 6.42
CA LEU A 126 -9.15 6.86 5.30
C LEU A 126 -9.83 7.61 4.15
N LEU A 127 -11.16 7.61 4.08
CA LEU A 127 -11.91 8.44 3.11
C LEU A 127 -11.61 9.94 3.30
N LYS A 128 -11.30 10.35 4.54
CA LYS A 128 -11.00 11.75 4.90
C LYS A 128 -9.56 12.16 4.55
N VAL A 129 -8.70 11.22 4.19
CA VAL A 129 -7.32 11.51 3.81
C VAL A 129 -7.33 12.06 2.38
N PRO A 130 -6.96 13.34 2.16
CA PRO A 130 -6.92 13.91 0.81
C PRO A 130 -6.00 13.10 -0.09
N LEU A 131 -6.25 13.14 -1.40
CA LEU A 131 -5.52 12.38 -2.42
C LEU A 131 -5.82 10.89 -2.36
N ILE A 132 -5.45 10.24 -1.26
CA ILE A 132 -5.52 8.78 -1.14
C ILE A 132 -6.96 8.32 -0.98
N GLY A 133 -7.68 8.85 0.01
CA GLY A 133 -9.06 8.50 0.30
C GLY A 133 -10.01 8.83 -0.85
N TRP A 134 -9.79 9.96 -1.51
CA TRP A 134 -10.59 10.40 -2.66
C TRP A 134 -10.35 9.52 -3.88
N THR A 135 -9.09 9.20 -4.19
CA THR A 135 -8.76 8.24 -5.26
C THR A 135 -9.42 6.89 -4.99
N TRP A 136 -9.37 6.41 -3.74
CA TRP A 136 -10.03 5.17 -3.35
C TRP A 136 -11.55 5.21 -3.50
N TYR A 137 -12.18 6.34 -3.19
CA TYR A 137 -13.60 6.54 -3.46
C TYR A 137 -13.93 6.38 -4.95
N PHE A 138 -13.18 7.04 -5.83
CA PHE A 138 -13.38 6.94 -7.29
C PHE A 138 -13.02 5.56 -7.87
N LEU A 139 -12.19 4.80 -7.15
CA LEU A 139 -11.91 3.39 -7.43
C LEU A 139 -12.96 2.44 -6.85
N GLU A 140 -14.01 2.93 -6.19
CA GLU A 140 -15.04 2.10 -5.57
C GLU A 140 -14.49 1.12 -4.53
N ILE A 141 -13.41 1.53 -3.82
CA ILE A 141 -12.90 0.77 -2.70
C ILE A 141 -13.95 0.72 -1.59
N VAL A 142 -14.05 -0.44 -0.94
CA VAL A 142 -15.00 -0.67 0.14
C VAL A 142 -14.43 -0.14 1.45
N PHE A 143 -15.16 0.79 2.08
CA PHE A 143 -14.79 1.40 3.35
C PHE A 143 -15.63 0.83 4.51
N CYS A 144 -14.99 0.49 5.63
CA CYS A 144 -15.64 -0.07 6.81
C CYS A 144 -15.29 0.69 8.11
N LYS A 145 -16.27 0.85 9.00
CA LYS A 145 -16.13 1.41 10.34
C LYS A 145 -15.54 0.41 11.35
N ARG A 146 -15.44 -0.86 10.95
CA ARG A 146 -15.03 -2.03 11.76
C ARG A 146 -16.06 -2.41 12.81
N ARG A 147 -17.35 -2.22 12.47
CA ARG A 147 -18.51 -2.66 13.25
C ARG A 147 -19.46 -3.36 12.30
N TRP A 148 -19.55 -4.68 12.41
CA TRP A 148 -20.19 -5.52 11.40
C TRP A 148 -21.66 -5.13 11.16
N GLU A 149 -22.37 -4.81 12.23
CA GLU A 149 -23.78 -4.43 12.23
C GLU A 149 -24.02 -3.14 11.42
N GLU A 150 -23.05 -2.22 11.42
CA GLU A 150 -23.13 -0.97 10.64
C GLU A 150 -22.58 -1.12 9.21
N ASP A 151 -21.59 -2.01 9.04
CA ASP A 151 -20.84 -2.13 7.79
C ASP A 151 -21.48 -3.12 6.82
N ARG A 152 -22.30 -4.07 7.30
CA ARG A 152 -22.79 -5.22 6.52
C ARG A 152 -23.32 -4.81 5.14
N GLU A 153 -24.33 -3.95 5.08
CA GLU A 153 -24.96 -3.58 3.81
C GLU A 153 -23.97 -2.86 2.87
N THR A 154 -23.16 -1.95 3.40
CA THR A 154 -22.16 -1.22 2.62
C THR A 154 -21.09 -2.14 2.06
N VAL A 155 -20.62 -3.10 2.86
CA VAL A 155 -19.62 -4.09 2.45
C VAL A 155 -20.19 -5.03 1.38
N PHE A 156 -21.38 -5.59 1.59
CA PHE A 156 -22.03 -6.45 0.60
C PHE A 156 -22.31 -5.71 -0.71
N SER A 157 -22.85 -4.50 -0.66
CA SER A 157 -23.13 -3.69 -1.85
C SER A 157 -21.84 -3.32 -2.59
N GLY A 158 -20.82 -2.86 -1.86
CA GLY A 158 -19.52 -2.49 -2.43
C GLY A 158 -18.81 -3.66 -3.10
N LEU A 159 -18.74 -4.81 -2.43
CA LEU A 159 -18.11 -6.02 -2.99
C LEU A 159 -18.87 -6.56 -4.20
N ASN A 160 -20.21 -6.66 -4.14
CA ASN A 160 -21.00 -7.11 -5.29
C ASN A 160 -20.82 -6.21 -6.50
N ARG A 161 -20.62 -4.90 -6.29
CA ARG A 161 -20.35 -3.95 -7.36
C ARG A 161 -19.02 -4.20 -8.07
N LEU A 162 -18.06 -4.87 -7.45
CA LEU A 162 -16.76 -5.17 -8.06
C LEU A 162 -16.76 -6.42 -8.96
N ARG A 163 -17.87 -7.17 -9.01
CA ARG A 163 -17.97 -8.42 -9.80
C ARG A 163 -17.83 -8.20 -11.31
N ASP A 164 -18.22 -7.01 -11.80
CA ASP A 164 -18.12 -6.60 -13.20
C ASP A 164 -16.97 -5.60 -13.44
N TYR A 165 -15.94 -5.58 -12.60
CA TYR A 165 -14.81 -4.66 -12.77
C TYR A 165 -13.98 -5.04 -14.01
N PRO A 166 -13.65 -4.09 -14.92
CA PRO A 166 -13.16 -4.43 -16.26
C PRO A 166 -11.67 -4.80 -16.33
N GLU A 167 -10.93 -4.58 -15.25
CA GLU A 167 -9.49 -4.79 -15.15
C GLU A 167 -9.23 -5.84 -14.07
N CYS A 168 -8.24 -6.73 -14.26
CA CYS A 168 -7.89 -7.73 -13.26
C CYS A 168 -7.61 -7.06 -11.92
N MET A 169 -8.29 -7.54 -10.88
CA MET A 169 -8.31 -6.89 -9.57
C MET A 169 -7.57 -7.74 -8.55
N TRP A 170 -6.64 -7.13 -7.85
CA TRP A 170 -5.99 -7.72 -6.67
C TRP A 170 -6.59 -7.07 -5.42
N PHE A 171 -7.43 -7.82 -4.70
CA PHE A 171 -8.18 -7.33 -3.55
C PHE A 171 -7.49 -7.72 -2.25
N LEU A 172 -6.83 -6.77 -1.61
CA LEU A 172 -6.05 -6.97 -0.40
C LEU A 172 -6.92 -7.04 0.87
N LEU A 173 -6.65 -8.06 1.68
CA LEU A 173 -7.14 -8.24 3.03
C LEU A 173 -5.98 -8.43 4.00
N TYR A 174 -6.04 -7.67 5.09
CA TYR A 174 -5.27 -7.94 6.31
C TYR A 174 -6.20 -8.63 7.29
N CYS A 175 -6.25 -9.96 7.27
CA CYS A 175 -7.20 -10.71 8.12
C CYS A 175 -6.89 -10.55 9.62
N GLU A 176 -5.68 -10.18 10.00
CA GLU A 176 -5.33 -9.79 11.38
C GLU A 176 -6.13 -8.55 11.88
N GLY A 177 -6.62 -7.72 10.95
CA GLY A 177 -7.46 -6.55 11.20
C GLY A 177 -6.73 -5.34 11.81
N THR A 178 -5.45 -5.48 12.16
CA THR A 178 -4.59 -4.41 12.65
C THR A 178 -3.12 -4.80 12.58
N ARG A 179 -2.22 -3.80 12.61
CA ARG A 179 -0.78 -4.06 12.68
C ARG A 179 -0.41 -4.82 13.94
N PHE A 180 0.46 -5.83 13.78
CA PHE A 180 1.08 -6.57 14.86
C PHE A 180 1.81 -5.63 15.81
N THR A 181 1.60 -5.83 17.11
CA THR A 181 2.38 -5.24 18.20
C THR A 181 2.32 -6.23 19.35
N GLU A 182 3.37 -6.32 20.16
CA GLU A 182 3.44 -7.23 21.31
C GLU A 182 2.17 -7.21 22.19
N LYS A 183 1.70 -6.00 22.56
CA LYS A 183 0.48 -5.83 23.36
C LYS A 183 -0.77 -6.44 22.70
N LYS A 184 -0.92 -6.29 21.39
CA LYS A 184 -2.07 -6.83 20.64
C LYS A 184 -1.95 -8.33 20.43
N HIS A 185 -0.72 -8.83 20.31
CA HIS A 185 -0.44 -10.26 20.23
C HIS A 185 -0.85 -10.96 21.52
N GLN A 186 -0.45 -10.43 22.68
CA GLN A 186 -0.88 -10.93 23.99
C GLN A 186 -2.40 -11.02 24.10
N ILE A 187 -3.12 -9.92 23.78
CA ILE A 187 -4.60 -9.92 23.75
C ILE A 187 -5.14 -10.95 22.76
N SER A 188 -4.53 -11.08 21.58
CA SER A 188 -4.96 -12.08 20.59
C SER A 188 -4.75 -13.51 21.09
N MET A 189 -3.74 -13.78 21.91
CA MET A 189 -3.48 -15.11 22.47
C MET A 189 -4.42 -15.47 23.61
N GLU A 190 -4.82 -14.49 24.43
CA GLU A 190 -5.91 -14.66 25.41
C GLU A 190 -7.23 -15.02 24.71
N VAL A 191 -7.53 -14.33 23.59
CA VAL A 191 -8.69 -14.66 22.75
C VAL A 191 -8.56 -16.06 22.14
N ALA A 192 -7.36 -16.49 21.73
CA ALA A 192 -7.14 -17.84 21.22
C ALA A 192 -7.48 -18.90 22.27
N GLU A 193 -6.95 -18.72 23.48
CA GLU A 193 -7.17 -19.62 24.61
C GLU A 193 -8.65 -19.71 25.01
N SER A 194 -9.32 -18.57 25.16
CA SER A 194 -10.74 -18.54 25.51
C SER A 194 -11.66 -19.18 24.47
N LYS A 195 -11.22 -19.26 23.21
CA LYS A 195 -11.97 -19.88 22.10
C LYS A 195 -11.50 -21.30 21.77
N GLY A 196 -10.51 -21.83 22.49
CA GLY A 196 -9.90 -23.14 22.20
C GLY A 196 -9.18 -23.18 20.85
N LEU A 197 -8.72 -22.04 20.33
CA LEU A 197 -7.96 -21.94 19.09
C LEU A 197 -6.45 -22.06 19.36
N PRO A 198 -5.67 -22.62 18.42
CA PRO A 198 -4.21 -22.65 18.54
C PRO A 198 -3.61 -21.26 18.72
N LYS A 199 -2.63 -21.13 19.63
CA LYS A 199 -1.84 -19.91 19.82
C LYS A 199 -0.83 -19.78 18.68
N LEU A 200 -0.74 -18.58 18.11
CA LEU A 200 0.21 -18.22 17.06
C LEU A 200 1.36 -17.42 17.68
N LYS A 201 2.59 -17.56 17.19
CA LYS A 201 3.78 -16.90 17.76
C LYS A 201 4.12 -15.58 17.07
N TYR A 202 3.89 -15.48 15.77
CA TYR A 202 4.32 -14.36 14.93
C TYR A 202 3.18 -13.58 14.26
N HIS A 203 1.95 -14.08 14.37
CA HIS A 203 0.75 -13.44 13.83
C HIS A 203 -0.34 -13.24 14.89
N LEU A 204 -1.23 -12.28 14.64
CA LEU A 204 -2.51 -12.20 15.33
C LEU A 204 -3.48 -13.27 14.79
N LEU A 205 -4.47 -13.66 15.59
CA LEU A 205 -5.55 -14.49 15.10
C LEU A 205 -6.32 -13.79 13.97
N PRO A 206 -6.60 -14.48 12.86
CA PRO A 206 -7.37 -13.87 11.78
C PRO A 206 -8.83 -13.64 12.18
N ARG A 207 -9.35 -12.50 11.75
CA ARG A 207 -10.78 -12.19 11.75
C ARG A 207 -11.39 -12.72 10.46
N THR A 208 -12.27 -13.71 10.59
CA THR A 208 -12.78 -14.49 9.47
C THR A 208 -13.86 -13.78 8.66
N LYS A 209 -14.74 -13.01 9.32
CA LYS A 209 -15.94 -12.41 8.69
C LYS A 209 -15.65 -11.59 7.43
N GLY A 210 -14.57 -10.79 7.45
CA GLY A 210 -14.19 -9.97 6.29
C GLY A 210 -13.74 -10.82 5.10
N PHE A 211 -12.99 -11.89 5.36
CA PHE A 211 -12.55 -12.83 4.34
C PHE A 211 -13.71 -13.64 3.78
N THR A 212 -14.51 -14.28 4.63
CA THR A 212 -15.65 -15.11 4.21
C THR A 212 -16.66 -14.31 3.38
N THR A 213 -16.99 -13.09 3.82
CA THR A 213 -17.88 -12.18 3.08
C THR A 213 -17.29 -11.77 1.72
N THR A 214 -15.99 -11.47 1.67
CA THR A 214 -15.31 -11.08 0.41
C THR A 214 -15.30 -12.23 -0.59
N LEU A 215 -14.93 -13.43 -0.13
CA LEU A 215 -14.92 -14.63 -0.96
C LEU A 215 -16.31 -14.94 -1.50
N GLN A 216 -17.33 -14.91 -0.64
CA GLN A 216 -18.72 -15.17 -1.03
C GLN A 216 -19.23 -14.14 -2.05
N CYS A 217 -19.00 -12.85 -1.84
CA CYS A 217 -19.49 -11.79 -2.74
C CYS A 217 -18.79 -11.81 -4.11
N LEU A 218 -17.48 -12.10 -4.12
CA LEU A 218 -16.68 -12.09 -5.34
C LEU A 218 -16.59 -13.46 -6.02
N LYS A 219 -17.30 -14.47 -5.49
CA LYS A 219 -17.35 -15.80 -6.08
C LYS A 219 -17.80 -15.74 -7.54
N GLY A 220 -17.11 -16.49 -8.40
CA GLY A 220 -17.27 -16.47 -9.85
C GLY A 220 -16.49 -15.36 -10.57
N THR A 221 -16.10 -14.30 -9.85
CA THR A 221 -15.20 -13.24 -10.37
C THR A 221 -13.75 -13.56 -10.03
N VAL A 222 -13.44 -13.75 -8.75
CA VAL A 222 -12.08 -14.13 -8.30
C VAL A 222 -11.81 -15.60 -8.62
N LYS A 223 -10.57 -15.90 -9.04
CA LYS A 223 -10.13 -17.25 -9.41
C LYS A 223 -9.22 -17.89 -8.37
N ALA A 224 -8.52 -17.07 -7.58
CA ALA A 224 -7.60 -17.56 -6.57
C ALA A 224 -7.54 -16.67 -5.33
N VAL A 225 -7.07 -17.27 -4.24
CA VAL A 225 -6.55 -16.56 -3.07
C VAL A 225 -5.04 -16.66 -3.10
N TYR A 226 -4.37 -15.51 -3.06
CA TYR A 226 -2.92 -15.42 -2.90
C TYR A 226 -2.60 -15.18 -1.43
N ASP A 227 -2.03 -16.19 -0.82
CA ASP A 227 -1.52 -16.13 0.53
C ASP A 227 -0.10 -15.57 0.52
N VAL A 228 0.09 -14.38 1.07
CA VAL A 228 1.37 -13.66 1.05
C VAL A 228 1.91 -13.47 2.47
N THR A 229 3.16 -13.86 2.68
CA THR A 229 3.89 -13.57 3.92
C THR A 229 5.11 -12.73 3.58
N LEU A 230 5.11 -11.49 4.06
CA LEU A 230 6.16 -10.50 3.89
C LEU A 230 7.04 -10.45 5.13
N ASN A 231 8.35 -10.44 4.91
CA ASN A 231 9.34 -10.10 5.92
C ASN A 231 10.49 -9.28 5.30
N PHE A 232 11.33 -8.72 6.15
CA PHE A 232 12.51 -7.95 5.75
C PHE A 232 13.78 -8.62 6.27
N LYS A 233 14.80 -8.71 5.41
CA LYS A 233 16.10 -9.28 5.81
C LYS A 233 16.72 -8.49 6.95
N ASP A 234 17.58 -9.18 7.72
CA ASP A 234 18.34 -8.61 8.83
C ASP A 234 17.45 -8.02 9.95
N LYS A 235 16.22 -8.54 10.10
CA LYS A 235 15.22 -8.11 11.09
C LYS A 235 14.94 -6.60 11.06
N GLN A 236 15.06 -6.00 9.87
CA GLN A 236 14.80 -4.58 9.71
C GLN A 236 13.32 -4.27 9.86
N ASN A 237 13.01 -3.16 10.53
CA ASN A 237 11.66 -2.61 10.59
C ASN A 237 11.58 -1.36 9.69
N PRO A 238 11.14 -1.49 8.43
CA PRO A 238 11.08 -0.38 7.49
C PRO A 238 9.98 0.61 7.83
N THR A 239 10.28 1.90 7.60
CA THR A 239 9.36 3.02 7.79
C THR A 239 9.28 3.86 6.53
N LEU A 240 8.17 4.57 6.33
CA LEU A 240 8.03 5.46 5.19
C LEU A 240 9.09 6.58 5.23
N LEU A 241 9.42 7.07 6.43
CA LEU A 241 10.49 8.05 6.63
C LEU A 241 11.86 7.49 6.23
N GLY A 242 12.13 6.21 6.49
CA GLY A 242 13.35 5.55 6.03
C GLY A 242 13.45 5.56 4.50
N ILE A 243 12.35 5.20 3.82
CA ILE A 243 12.26 5.24 2.36
C ILE A 243 12.48 6.67 1.82
N ILE A 244 11.83 7.68 2.41
CA ILE A 244 11.99 9.10 2.02
C ILE A 244 13.44 9.56 2.18
N ASN A 245 14.14 9.09 3.21
CA ASN A 245 15.57 9.37 3.40
C ASN A 245 16.49 8.52 2.50
N GLY A 246 15.93 7.71 1.61
CA GLY A 246 16.69 6.87 0.69
C GLY A 246 17.27 5.60 1.32
N LYS A 247 16.79 5.17 2.50
CA LYS A 247 17.23 3.92 3.13
C LYS A 247 16.72 2.73 2.32
N LYS A 248 17.67 1.95 1.80
CA LYS A 248 17.40 0.70 1.09
C LYS A 248 17.01 -0.40 2.06
N TYR A 249 15.96 -1.14 1.72
CA TYR A 249 15.56 -2.35 2.40
C TYR A 249 15.60 -3.56 1.46
N LYS A 250 15.49 -4.76 2.02
CA LYS A 250 15.35 -6.02 1.27
C LYS A 250 14.11 -6.74 1.78
N ALA A 251 13.03 -6.66 1.02
CA ALA A 251 11.79 -7.35 1.29
C ALA A 251 11.80 -8.74 0.66
N ASP A 252 11.38 -9.72 1.42
CA ASP A 252 11.17 -11.09 0.96
C ASP A 252 9.67 -11.42 1.12
N MET A 253 9.04 -11.92 0.06
CA MET A 253 7.63 -12.30 0.06
C MET A 253 7.48 -13.74 -0.37
N SER A 254 6.98 -14.59 0.52
CA SER A 254 6.47 -15.90 0.11
C SER A 254 5.04 -15.76 -0.41
N VAL A 255 4.75 -16.38 -1.55
CA VAL A 255 3.41 -16.38 -2.15
C VAL A 255 2.97 -17.81 -2.41
N ARG A 256 1.81 -18.17 -1.87
CA ARG A 256 1.13 -19.46 -2.14
C ARG A 256 -0.20 -19.16 -2.81
N ARG A 257 -0.51 -19.86 -3.91
CA ARG A 257 -1.75 -19.71 -4.66
C ARG A 257 -2.71 -20.86 -4.33
N PHE A 258 -3.93 -20.52 -3.95
CA PHE A 258 -5.02 -21.46 -3.72
C PHE A 258 -6.15 -21.18 -4.70
N SER A 259 -6.65 -22.19 -5.39
CA SER A 259 -7.82 -22.01 -6.26
C SER A 259 -9.04 -21.71 -5.40
N VAL A 260 -9.94 -20.82 -5.84
CA VAL A 260 -11.16 -20.52 -5.06
C VAL A 260 -12.05 -21.77 -4.93
N GLU A 261 -11.97 -22.69 -5.88
CA GLU A 261 -12.67 -23.97 -5.89
C GLU A 261 -12.18 -24.95 -4.81
N GLU A 262 -10.98 -24.73 -4.25
CA GLU A 262 -10.39 -25.54 -3.18
C GLU A 262 -10.78 -25.02 -1.78
N ILE A 263 -11.41 -23.85 -1.70
CA ILE A 263 -11.78 -23.20 -0.44
C ILE A 263 -13.26 -23.51 -0.15
N PRO A 264 -13.59 -23.98 1.07
CA PRO A 264 -14.97 -24.33 1.42
C PRO A 264 -15.96 -23.17 1.27
N ASP A 265 -17.17 -23.49 0.84
CA ASP A 265 -18.26 -22.53 0.66
C ASP A 265 -19.02 -22.21 1.95
N ASP A 266 -19.09 -23.18 2.86
CA ASP A 266 -19.72 -22.98 4.16
C ASP A 266 -18.92 -21.95 4.98
N GLU A 267 -19.63 -21.03 5.64
CA GLU A 267 -18.98 -19.92 6.34
C GLU A 267 -18.04 -20.41 7.46
N LYS A 268 -18.43 -21.48 8.17
CA LYS A 268 -17.65 -22.03 9.27
C LYS A 268 -16.44 -22.80 8.73
N GLU A 269 -16.62 -23.63 7.72
CA GLU A 269 -15.51 -24.36 7.10
C GLU A 269 -14.50 -23.41 6.44
N CYS A 270 -14.96 -22.32 5.81
CA CYS A 270 -14.10 -21.28 5.27
C CYS A 270 -13.34 -20.50 6.37
N ALA A 271 -13.97 -20.29 7.53
CA ALA A 271 -13.32 -19.70 8.69
C ALA A 271 -12.23 -20.63 9.26
N ASP A 272 -12.51 -21.94 9.36
CA ASP A 272 -11.56 -22.96 9.80
C ASP A 272 -10.38 -23.08 8.82
N TRP A 273 -10.63 -23.00 7.51
CA TRP A 273 -9.60 -22.91 6.48
C TRP A 273 -8.67 -21.71 6.70
N LEU A 274 -9.23 -20.53 7.00
CA LEU A 274 -8.43 -19.32 7.27
C LEU A 274 -7.59 -19.46 8.56
N HIS A 275 -8.16 -20.07 9.61
CA HIS A 275 -7.42 -20.36 10.83
C HIS A 275 -6.25 -21.33 10.58
N LYS A 276 -6.45 -22.35 9.75
CA LYS A 276 -5.39 -23.27 9.33
C LYS A 276 -4.32 -22.56 8.49
N LEU A 277 -4.73 -21.73 7.54
CA LEU A 277 -3.83 -20.91 6.71
C LEU A 277 -2.88 -20.07 7.59
N TYR A 278 -3.41 -19.45 8.64
CA TYR A 278 -2.61 -18.64 9.57
C TYR A 278 -1.68 -19.46 10.46
N GLN A 279 -2.02 -20.70 10.82
CA GLN A 279 -1.07 -21.61 11.49
C GLN A 279 0.10 -21.96 10.58
N GLU A 280 -0.17 -22.23 9.30
CA GLU A 280 0.88 -22.50 8.31
C GLU A 280 1.75 -21.26 8.05
N LYS A 281 1.15 -20.06 8.01
CA LYS A 281 1.90 -18.79 7.94
C LYS A 281 2.81 -18.61 9.16
N ASP A 282 2.34 -18.94 10.34
CA ASP A 282 3.09 -18.82 11.58
C ASP A 282 4.32 -19.73 11.59
N ALA A 283 4.16 -20.98 11.14
CA ALA A 283 5.26 -21.91 10.94
C ALA A 283 6.25 -21.43 9.86
N LEU A 284 5.75 -20.85 8.77
CA LEU A 284 6.57 -20.26 7.71
C LEU A 284 7.39 -19.06 8.22
N GLN A 285 6.80 -18.24 9.09
CA GLN A 285 7.49 -17.14 9.74
C GLN A 285 8.53 -17.64 10.76
N GLU A 286 8.23 -18.73 11.48
CA GLU A 286 9.22 -19.38 12.35
C GLU A 286 10.43 -19.88 11.55
N HIS A 287 10.20 -20.50 10.40
CA HIS A 287 11.26 -20.93 9.50
C HIS A 287 12.11 -19.73 9.06
N TYR A 288 11.49 -18.63 8.64
CA TYR A 288 12.25 -17.44 8.23
C TYR A 288 13.07 -16.86 9.39
N GLU A 289 12.58 -16.86 10.63
CA GLU A 289 13.35 -16.40 11.79
C GLU A 289 14.59 -17.28 12.08
N LYS A 290 14.55 -18.57 11.70
CA LYS A 290 15.66 -19.52 11.88
C LYS A 290 16.66 -19.45 10.71
N GLU A 291 16.16 -19.49 9.48
CA GLU A 291 16.97 -19.64 8.26
C GLU A 291 17.31 -18.29 7.58
N GLY A 292 16.60 -17.21 7.90
CA GLY A 292 16.77 -15.89 7.28
C GLY A 292 16.25 -15.79 5.83
N THR A 293 15.52 -16.79 5.37
CA THR A 293 14.93 -16.89 4.03
C THR A 293 13.66 -17.73 4.07
N TYR A 294 12.76 -17.54 3.10
CA TYR A 294 11.65 -18.47 2.88
C TYR A 294 12.10 -19.68 2.07
N PRO A 295 11.41 -20.84 2.20
CA PRO A 295 11.68 -22.00 1.37
C PRO A 295 11.12 -21.82 -0.05
N GLY A 296 11.66 -22.58 -1.00
CA GLY A 296 11.17 -22.65 -2.38
C GLY A 296 11.98 -21.80 -3.38
N PRO A 297 11.59 -21.83 -4.66
CA PRO A 297 12.29 -21.12 -5.71
C PRO A 297 12.15 -19.61 -5.57
N THR A 298 13.23 -18.91 -5.91
CA THR A 298 13.34 -17.46 -5.80
C THR A 298 13.16 -16.79 -7.16
N ILE A 299 12.27 -15.80 -7.23
CA ILE A 299 12.00 -15.00 -8.42
C ILE A 299 12.20 -13.53 -8.08
N ILE A 300 12.97 -12.81 -8.89
CA ILE A 300 13.16 -11.36 -8.77
C ILE A 300 12.51 -10.71 -10.00
N PRO A 301 11.23 -10.30 -9.90
CA PRO A 301 10.58 -9.71 -11.06
C PRO A 301 11.19 -8.35 -11.39
N LYS A 302 11.35 -8.07 -12.69
CA LYS A 302 12.03 -6.86 -13.16
C LYS A 302 11.21 -5.60 -12.82
N ARG A 303 11.91 -4.54 -12.40
CA ARG A 303 11.31 -3.22 -12.19
C ARG A 303 10.81 -2.67 -13.52
N ARG A 304 9.63 -2.07 -13.54
CA ARG A 304 9.09 -1.40 -14.72
C ARG A 304 9.51 0.06 -14.72
N VAL A 305 10.03 0.54 -15.85
CA VAL A 305 10.51 1.94 -15.98
C VAL A 305 9.39 2.97 -15.92
N TRP A 306 8.14 2.55 -16.10
CA TRP A 306 6.96 3.42 -16.17
C TRP A 306 6.73 4.25 -14.91
N THR A 307 7.05 3.72 -13.73
CA THR A 307 6.92 4.47 -12.46
C THR A 307 7.89 5.65 -12.41
N LEU A 308 9.12 5.44 -12.87
CA LEU A 308 10.13 6.49 -12.98
C LEU A 308 9.76 7.51 -14.05
N LEU A 309 9.36 7.07 -15.24
CA LEU A 309 8.97 7.96 -16.34
C LEU A 309 7.75 8.81 -15.97
N ASN A 310 6.74 8.23 -15.32
CA ASN A 310 5.57 8.96 -14.84
C ASN A 310 5.95 10.01 -13.79
N PHE A 311 6.83 9.68 -12.84
CA PHE A 311 7.32 10.66 -11.87
C PHE A 311 8.10 11.78 -12.55
N LEU A 312 9.00 11.46 -13.49
CA LEU A 312 9.76 12.47 -14.23
C LEU A 312 8.85 13.39 -15.03
N PHE A 313 7.80 12.85 -15.66
CA PHE A 313 6.79 13.66 -16.35
C PHE A 313 6.13 14.68 -15.40
N TRP A 314 5.62 14.24 -14.24
CA TRP A 314 5.00 15.13 -13.26
C TRP A 314 6.01 16.11 -12.66
N ALA A 315 7.23 15.65 -12.37
CA ALA A 315 8.28 16.49 -11.84
C ALA A 315 8.67 17.60 -12.82
N THR A 316 8.85 17.29 -14.11
CA THR A 316 9.10 18.30 -15.14
C THR A 316 7.94 19.27 -15.25
N LEU A 317 6.71 18.77 -15.39
CA LEU A 317 5.52 19.61 -15.55
C LEU A 317 5.34 20.59 -14.38
N LEU A 318 5.56 20.14 -13.15
CA LEU A 318 5.24 20.91 -11.94
C LEU A 318 6.43 21.70 -11.38
N LEU A 319 7.66 21.23 -11.57
CA LEU A 319 8.85 21.92 -11.06
C LEU A 319 9.41 22.93 -12.07
N SER A 320 9.20 22.75 -13.39
CA SER A 320 9.71 23.72 -14.37
C SER A 320 9.23 25.17 -14.13
N PRO A 321 7.94 25.44 -13.86
CA PRO A 321 7.49 26.80 -13.54
C PRO A 321 8.09 27.33 -12.23
N LEU A 322 8.23 26.48 -11.21
CA LEU A 322 8.85 26.85 -9.93
C LEU A 322 10.33 27.21 -10.08
N ILE A 323 11.05 26.41 -10.88
CA ILE A 323 12.46 26.64 -11.18
C ILE A 323 12.63 27.91 -12.00
N SER A 324 11.77 28.14 -13.00
CA SER A 324 11.76 29.40 -13.78
C SER A 324 11.54 30.60 -12.88
N PHE A 325 10.53 30.55 -12.00
CA PHE A 325 10.26 31.62 -11.05
C PHE A 325 11.46 31.89 -10.12
N ALA A 326 12.07 30.85 -9.56
CA ALA A 326 13.25 31.00 -8.72
C ALA A 326 14.42 31.62 -9.51
N TRP A 327 14.64 31.16 -10.74
CA TRP A 327 15.66 31.71 -11.63
C TRP A 327 15.43 33.20 -11.94
N ASP A 328 14.19 33.57 -12.27
CA ASP A 328 13.81 34.96 -12.57
C ASP A 328 14.03 35.88 -11.35
N VAL A 329 13.78 35.39 -10.13
CA VAL A 329 14.11 36.12 -8.90
C VAL A 329 15.60 36.41 -8.80
N PHE A 330 16.48 35.44 -9.08
CA PHE A 330 17.93 35.66 -9.04
C PHE A 330 18.42 36.55 -10.18
N VAL A 331 17.89 36.38 -11.40
CA VAL A 331 18.27 37.18 -12.58
C VAL A 331 17.72 38.61 -12.51
N SER A 332 16.65 38.86 -11.76
CA SER A 332 16.08 40.20 -11.58
C SER A 332 17.08 41.24 -11.04
N GLY A 333 18.16 40.77 -10.38
CA GLY A 333 19.15 41.64 -9.75
C GLY A 333 18.60 42.44 -8.57
N SER A 334 17.34 42.24 -8.17
CA SER A 334 16.69 42.96 -7.07
C SER A 334 17.13 42.38 -5.73
N PRO A 335 17.88 43.14 -4.91
CA PRO A 335 18.34 42.64 -3.61
C PRO A 335 17.18 42.27 -2.68
N LEU A 336 16.07 43.02 -2.75
CA LEU A 336 14.87 42.76 -1.95
C LEU A 336 14.22 41.42 -2.28
N LEU A 337 14.06 41.10 -3.58
CA LEU A 337 13.46 39.83 -4.01
C LEU A 337 14.36 38.64 -3.65
N ILE A 338 15.67 38.78 -3.85
CA ILE A 338 16.64 37.74 -3.53
C ILE A 338 16.69 37.48 -2.02
N ILE A 339 16.78 38.54 -1.20
CA ILE A 339 16.78 38.40 0.27
C ILE A 339 15.47 37.78 0.75
N GLY A 340 14.33 38.25 0.25
CA GLY A 340 13.01 37.69 0.60
C GLY A 340 12.90 36.20 0.26
N PHE A 341 13.38 35.80 -0.92
CA PHE A 341 13.39 34.40 -1.34
C PHE A 341 14.32 33.54 -0.49
N MET A 342 15.51 34.05 -0.12
CA MET A 342 16.44 33.35 0.77
C MET A 342 15.88 33.18 2.18
N ILE A 343 15.21 34.20 2.73
CA ILE A 343 14.52 34.10 4.03
C ILE A 343 13.41 33.06 3.96
N PHE A 344 12.63 33.03 2.89
CA PHE A 344 11.61 32.01 2.67
C PHE A 344 12.20 30.59 2.64
N LEU A 345 13.30 30.36 1.91
CA LEU A 345 13.97 29.07 1.87
C LEU A 345 14.50 28.66 3.25
N ILE A 346 15.10 29.57 4.01
CA ILE A 346 15.56 29.32 5.39
C ILE A 346 14.37 28.93 6.26
N PHE A 347 13.28 29.69 6.21
CA PHE A 347 12.06 29.39 6.97
C PHE A 347 11.53 27.99 6.65
N VAL A 348 11.43 27.62 5.37
CA VAL A 348 11.02 26.28 4.93
C VAL A 348 11.92 25.21 5.54
N THR A 349 13.24 25.41 5.57
CA THR A 349 14.16 24.44 6.18
C THR A 349 14.08 24.38 7.71
N GLU A 350 13.75 25.49 8.39
CA GLU A 350 13.56 25.54 9.85
C GLU A 350 12.28 24.87 10.32
N VAL A 351 11.21 24.87 9.50
CA VAL A 351 9.96 24.13 9.79
C VAL A 351 10.22 22.63 10.05
N LYS A 352 11.28 22.04 9.48
CA LYS A 352 11.69 20.66 9.80
C LYS A 352 12.07 20.49 11.28
N LYS A 353 12.73 21.48 11.89
CA LYS A 353 13.20 21.38 13.28
C LYS A 353 12.04 21.44 14.28
N THR A 354 10.99 22.19 13.96
CA THR A 354 9.79 22.33 14.81
C THR A 354 8.73 21.26 14.53
N GLY A 355 8.57 20.81 13.29
CA GLY A 355 7.61 19.77 12.88
C GLY A 355 7.97 18.35 13.35
N SER A 356 9.24 18.09 13.70
CA SER A 356 9.71 16.78 14.18
C SER A 356 9.08 16.33 15.52
N SER A 357 8.37 17.21 16.23
CA SER A 357 7.68 16.91 17.49
C SER A 357 6.27 16.31 17.29
N TYR A 358 5.63 16.57 16.15
CA TYR A 358 4.20 16.26 15.95
C TYR A 358 3.85 14.78 15.68
N GLY A 359 4.81 13.87 15.91
CA GLY A 359 4.63 12.41 15.80
C GLY A 359 5.17 11.60 16.98
N ASN A 360 5.82 12.23 17.97
CA ASN A 360 6.31 11.55 19.17
C ASN A 360 5.21 11.51 20.23
N VAL A 361 4.43 10.44 20.24
CA VAL A 361 3.39 10.18 21.26
C VAL A 361 3.98 9.84 22.65
N GLU A 362 5.28 10.05 22.88
CA GLU A 362 5.91 9.83 24.19
C GLU A 362 5.94 11.07 25.11
N ALA A 363 5.45 12.24 24.68
CA ALA A 363 5.49 13.46 25.49
C ALA A 363 4.15 13.87 26.19
N LYS A 364 3.24 12.91 26.44
CA LYS A 364 2.08 13.11 27.33
C LYS A 364 1.91 11.96 28.33
N LYS A 365 2.94 11.76 29.16
CA LYS A 365 2.83 11.09 30.45
C LYS A 365 3.66 11.87 31.47
N GLN A 366 3.19 13.05 31.83
CA GLN A 366 3.52 13.74 33.08
C GLN A 366 2.48 14.85 33.26
N ASN A 367 1.36 14.43 33.86
CA ASN A 367 0.50 15.15 34.80
C ASN A 367 -0.84 14.42 34.89
#